data_AF-A0A9W6Q563-F1
#
_entry.id   AF-A0A9W6Q563-F1
#
_cell.length_a   1.000
_cell.length_b   1.000
_cell.length_c   1.000
_cell.angle_alpha   90.00
_cell.angle_beta   90.00
_cell.angle_gamma   90.00
#
_symmetry.space_group_name_H-M   'P 1'
#
loop_
_entity.id
_entity.type
_entity.pdbx_description
1 polymer ?
#
loop_
_entity_poly.entity_id
_entity_poly.type
_entity_poly.pdbx_seq_one_letter_code
_entity_poly.pdbx_strand_id
1 'polypeptide(L)'
;MFRNGLEPWHIAIMVVVLVLLFGSKKLPEMARGLGKSMRILKAETKALREDDAPAETQNGTAASQAEQPRPAVEPTNVTKAAEPTKTTTA
;
A
#
# COMPACT_ATOMS: atom_id res chain seq x y z
N MET A 1 15.60 -1.98 35.34
CA MET A 1 16.81 -1.23 34.92
C MET A 1 16.88 -0.99 33.40
N PHE A 2 15.77 -1.07 32.65
CA PHE A 2 15.74 -0.96 31.17
C PHE A 2 15.23 0.40 30.66
N ARG A 3 15.07 1.39 31.56
CA ARG A 3 14.30 2.61 31.27
C ARG A 3 15.07 3.67 30.45
N ASN A 4 16.30 3.37 30.07
CA ASN A 4 17.18 4.22 29.25
C ASN A 4 17.48 3.60 27.87
N GLY A 5 17.04 2.37 27.57
CA GLY A 5 17.35 1.68 26.32
C GLY A 5 16.45 2.04 25.13
N LEU A 6 15.37 2.79 25.40
CA LEU A 6 14.39 3.25 24.41
C LEU A 6 14.23 4.76 24.47
N GLU A 7 15.31 5.49 24.77
CA GLU A 7 15.25 6.94 24.56
C GLU A 7 14.93 7.18 23.08
N PRO A 8 13.89 7.99 22.77
CA PRO A 8 13.47 8.28 21.40
C PRO A 8 14.64 8.70 20.49
N TRP A 9 15.69 9.27 21.08
CA TRP A 9 16.94 9.63 20.44
C TRP A 9 17.66 8.46 19.76
N HIS A 10 17.75 7.30 20.41
CA HIS A 10 18.43 6.12 19.86
C HIS A 10 17.65 5.55 18.66
N ILE A 11 16.31 5.52 18.76
CA ILE A 11 15.44 5.09 17.67
C ILE A 11 15.57 6.04 16.48
N ALA A 12 15.62 7.36 16.71
CA ALA A 12 15.82 8.34 15.65
C ALA A 12 17.13 8.11 14.90
N ILE A 13 18.25 7.89 15.61
CA ILE A 13 19.54 7.57 14.98
C ILE A 13 19.45 6.29 14.16
N MET A 14 18.80 5.25 14.69
CA MET A 14 18.66 3.96 14.01
C MET A 14 17.85 4.07 12.72
N VAL A 15 16.75 4.83 12.74
CA VAL A 15 15.94 5.13 11.56
C VAL A 15 16.74 5.93 10.54
N VAL A 16 17.53 6.92 10.97
CA VAL A 16 18.40 7.70 10.08
C VAL A 16 19.41 6.79 9.38
N VAL A 17 20.10 5.91 10.12
CA VAL A 17 21.03 4.94 9.53
C VAL A 17 20.32 4.03 8.53
N LEU A 18 19.11 3.55 8.85
CA LEU A 18 18.32 2.71 7.96
C LEU A 18 17.91 3.46 6.68
N VAL A 19 17.51 4.72 6.78
CA VAL A 19 17.19 5.58 5.64
C VAL A 19 18.43 5.85 4.79
N LEU A 20 19.62 5.99 5.37
CA LEU A 20 20.86 6.16 4.62
C LEU A 20 21.24 4.89 3.84
N LEU A 21 21.05 3.71 4.44
CA LEU A 21 21.38 2.42 3.80
C LEU A 21 20.38 2.03 2.71
N PHE A 22 19.09 2.13 3.02
CA PHE A 22 18.02 1.68 2.11
C PHE A 22 17.51 2.80 1.19
N GLY A 23 17.68 4.06 1.57
CA GLY A 23 17.19 5.24 0.86
C GLY A 23 15.80 5.69 1.32
N SER A 24 15.56 7.01 1.26
CA SER A 24 14.32 7.67 1.69
C SER A 24 13.05 7.20 0.96
N LYS A 25 13.20 6.64 -0.24
CA LYS A 25 12.09 6.19 -1.08
C LYS A 25 11.75 4.71 -0.90
N LYS A 26 12.72 3.88 -0.49
CA LYS A 26 12.56 2.42 -0.36
C LYS A 26 11.92 2.03 0.96
N LEU A 27 12.28 2.69 2.06
CA LEU A 27 11.63 2.45 3.36
C LEU A 27 10.11 2.64 3.33
N PRO A 28 9.55 3.77 2.84
CA PRO A 28 8.11 3.96 2.77
C PRO A 28 7.44 3.06 1.73
N GLU A 29 8.14 2.71 0.65
CA GLU A 29 7.63 1.74 -0.34
C GLU A 29 7.46 0.35 0.28
N MET A 30 8.49 -0.15 0.95
CA MET A 30 8.45 -1.45 1.65
C MET A 30 7.40 -1.44 2.77
N ALA A 31 7.32 -0.37 3.55
CA ALA A 31 6.30 -0.22 4.60
C ALA A 31 4.88 -0.23 4.03
N ARG A 32 4.64 0.40 2.87
CA ARG A 32 3.34 0.37 2.19
C ARG A 32 2.98 -1.03 1.68
N GLY A 33 3.95 -1.74 1.10
CA GLY A 33 3.76 -3.13 0.65
C GLY A 33 3.48 -4.09 1.81
N LEU A 34 4.32 -4.05 2.85
CA LEU A 34 4.18 -4.85 4.06
C LEU A 34 2.88 -4.53 4.81
N GLY A 35 2.53 -3.24 4.93
CA GLY A 35 1.29 -2.81 5.59
C GLY A 35 0.03 -3.31 4.89
N LYS A 36 0.04 -3.40 3.55
CA LYS A 36 -1.09 -3.93 2.77
C LYS A 36 -1.25 -5.44 2.99
N SER A 37 -0.15 -6.20 2.99
CA SER A 37 -0.15 -7.64 3.32
C SER A 37 -0.58 -7.89 4.77
N MET A 38 0.00 -7.15 5.73
CA MET A 38 -0.38 -7.24 7.14
C MET A 38 -1.86 -6.89 7.38
N ARG A 39 -2.45 -5.95 6.62
CA ARG A 39 -3.87 -5.60 6.76
C ARG A 39 -4.79 -6.75 6.34
N ILE A 40 -4.45 -7.46 5.25
CA ILE A 40 -5.21 -8.62 4.79
C ILE A 40 -5.11 -9.74 5.82
N LEU A 41 -3.88 -10.09 6.22
CA LEU A 41 -3.63 -11.11 7.23
C LEU A 41 -4.30 -10.78 8.57
N LYS A 42 -4.29 -9.50 8.98
CA LYS A 42 -4.95 -9.05 10.21
C LYS A 42 -6.47 -9.12 10.11
N ALA A 43 -7.06 -8.87 8.95
CA ALA A 43 -8.50 -9.00 8.74
C ALA A 43 -8.92 -10.48 8.79
N GLU A 44 -8.18 -11.37 8.13
CA GLU A 44 -8.44 -12.82 8.17
C GLU A 44 -8.23 -13.40 9.58
N THR A 45 -7.14 -13.02 10.25
CA THR A 45 -6.87 -13.43 11.65
C THR A 45 -7.90 -12.87 12.62
N LYS A 46 -8.42 -11.66 12.37
CA LYS A 46 -9.45 -11.04 13.20
C LYS A 46 -10.80 -11.74 13.01
N ALA A 47 -11.17 -12.12 11.79
CA ALA A 47 -12.36 -12.94 11.55
C ALA A 47 -12.30 -14.26 12.34
N LEU A 48 -11.16 -14.96 12.31
CA LEU A 48 -10.94 -16.19 13.09
C LEU A 48 -10.97 -15.98 14.62
N ARG A 49 -10.61 -14.78 15.10
CA ARG A 49 -10.64 -14.44 16.53
C ARG A 49 -11.98 -13.91 17.01
N GLU A 50 -12.77 -13.31 16.12
CA GLU A 50 -14.10 -12.77 16.41
C GLU A 50 -15.17 -13.87 16.46
N ASP A 51 -14.93 -15.03 15.84
CA ASP A 51 -15.76 -16.23 16.04
C ASP A 51 -15.74 -16.75 17.51
N ASP A 52 -14.82 -16.25 18.37
CA ASP A 52 -14.68 -16.63 19.79
C ASP A 52 -14.93 -15.47 20.81
N ALA A 53 -15.14 -14.21 20.39
CA ALA A 53 -15.39 -13.07 21.32
C ALA A 53 -15.97 -11.80 20.63
N PRO A 54 -16.75 -10.94 21.35
CA PRO A 54 -17.52 -9.86 20.73
C PRO A 54 -16.66 -8.70 20.22
N ALA A 55 -17.09 -8.16 19.08
CA ALA A 55 -16.41 -7.20 18.23
C ALA A 55 -16.10 -5.85 18.90
N GLU A 56 -14.84 -5.40 18.78
CA GLU A 56 -14.48 -3.99 18.97
C GLU A 56 -14.04 -3.35 17.64
N THR A 57 -14.75 -2.27 17.33
CA THR A 57 -14.60 -1.35 16.21
C THR A 57 -13.19 -0.80 16.08
N GLN A 58 -12.55 -0.97 14.91
CA GLN A 58 -11.43 -0.12 14.50
C GLN A 58 -11.60 0.35 13.05
N ASN A 59 -12.33 1.47 12.94
CA ASN A 59 -12.26 2.39 11.82
C ASN A 59 -10.83 2.94 11.73
N GLY A 60 -10.04 2.41 10.80
CA GLY A 60 -8.78 3.00 10.37
C GLY A 60 -9.01 3.81 9.11
N THR A 61 -9.13 5.13 9.27
CA THR A 61 -9.07 6.14 8.21
C THR A 61 -7.96 5.80 7.23
N ALA A 62 -8.35 5.39 6.03
CA ALA A 62 -7.44 5.29 4.90
C ALA A 62 -6.96 6.70 4.56
N ALA A 63 -5.66 6.94 4.70
CA ALA A 63 -4.98 8.06 4.07
C ALA A 63 -5.06 7.88 2.54
N SER A 64 -6.21 8.23 1.98
CA SER A 64 -6.42 8.49 0.57
C SER A 64 -6.33 10.00 0.39
N GLN A 65 -5.10 10.49 0.17
CA GLN A 65 -4.85 11.71 -0.60
C GLN A 65 -3.35 11.77 -0.88
N ALA A 66 -2.97 11.13 -1.98
CA ALA A 66 -1.86 11.60 -2.79
C ALA A 66 -2.46 11.87 -4.17
N GLU A 67 -2.48 13.15 -4.52
CA GLU A 67 -2.63 13.74 -5.86
C GLU A 67 -3.62 13.11 -6.84
N GLN A 68 -4.70 13.84 -7.09
CA GLN A 68 -5.55 13.72 -8.26
C GLN A 68 -5.10 14.78 -9.28
N PRO A 69 -4.36 14.45 -10.36
CA PRO A 69 -4.29 15.30 -11.54
C PRO A 69 -5.59 15.11 -12.34
N ARG A 70 -6.27 16.23 -12.58
CA ARG A 70 -7.58 16.33 -13.22
C ARG A 70 -7.67 15.59 -14.57
N PRO A 71 -8.80 14.93 -14.87
CA PRO A 71 -9.14 14.52 -16.23
C PRO A 71 -9.46 15.77 -17.06
N ALA A 72 -8.57 16.10 -18.01
CA ALA A 72 -8.93 16.93 -19.16
C ALA A 72 -9.54 16.00 -20.22
N VAL A 73 -10.84 16.17 -20.41
CA VAL A 73 -11.68 15.60 -21.46
C VAL A 73 -11.08 15.80 -22.86
N GLU A 74 -11.13 14.76 -23.70
CA GLU A 74 -11.66 14.92 -25.07
C GLU A 74 -12.17 13.58 -25.65
N PRO A 75 -13.48 13.46 -25.95
CA PRO A 75 -14.04 12.37 -26.74
C PRO A 75 -14.13 12.81 -28.21
N THR A 76 -13.46 12.09 -29.12
CA THR A 76 -13.67 12.17 -30.57
C THR A 76 -13.03 10.92 -31.17
N ASN A 77 -13.58 10.18 -32.12
CA ASN A 77 -14.92 9.95 -32.63
C ASN A 77 -14.69 8.76 -33.59
N VAL A 78 -15.62 7.80 -33.60
CA VAL A 78 -16.02 7.01 -34.77
C VAL A 78 -14.96 6.12 -35.45
N THR A 79 -15.17 4.80 -35.29
CA THR A 79 -15.30 3.82 -36.38
C THR A 79 -14.88 4.30 -37.78
N LYS A 80 -13.70 3.88 -38.21
CA LYS A 80 -13.36 3.62 -39.62
C LYS A 80 -12.49 2.36 -39.63
N ALA A 81 -13.11 1.20 -39.75
CA ALA A 81 -13.18 0.47 -41.02
C ALA A 81 -11.80 0.25 -41.66
N ALA A 82 -11.20 -0.92 -41.41
CA ALA A 82 -10.51 -1.76 -42.40
C ALA A 82 -9.95 -3.04 -41.73
N GLU A 83 -10.75 -4.11 -41.79
CA GLU A 83 -10.29 -5.49 -42.07
C GLU A 83 -9.36 -5.53 -43.32
N PRO A 84 -8.61 -6.62 -43.67
CA PRO A 84 -8.65 -7.99 -43.12
C PRO A 84 -7.25 -8.68 -42.96
N THR A 85 -7.28 -9.95 -42.49
CA THR A 85 -6.30 -11.06 -42.75
C THR A 85 -4.88 -10.92 -42.16
N LYS A 86 -4.37 -11.82 -41.32
CA LYS A 86 -4.42 -13.30 -41.37
C LYS A 86 -4.33 -13.90 -39.96
N THR A 87 -5.32 -14.70 -39.60
CA THR A 87 -5.22 -15.80 -38.63
C THR A 87 -5.04 -17.10 -39.44
N THR A 88 -4.53 -18.16 -38.78
CA THR A 88 -4.50 -19.57 -39.20
C THR A 88 -3.19 -19.98 -39.91
N THR A 89 -2.27 -20.72 -39.27
CA THR A 89 -2.32 -22.07 -38.64
C THR A 89 -2.15 -23.19 -39.68
N ALA A 90 -1.16 -24.06 -39.38
CA ALA A 90 -0.68 -25.26 -40.07
C ALA A 90 0.42 -25.04 -41.13
#